data_AF-A0A2M7HBF5-F1
#
_entry.id   AF-A0A2M7HBF5-F1
#
_cell.length_a   1.000
_cell.length_b   1.000
_cell.length_c   1.000
_cell.angle_alpha   90.00
_cell.angle_beta   90.00
_cell.angle_gamma   90.00
#
_symmetry.space_group_name_H-M   'P 1'
#
loop_
_entity.id
_entity.type
_entity.pdbx_description
1 polymer ?
#
loop_
_entity_poly.entity_id
_entity_poly.type
_entity_poly.pdbx_seq_one_letter_code
_entity_poly.pdbx_strand_id
1 'polypeptide(L)'
;MPQTREKPAKKTLFEQLGGIETLERVHKRFYDKIYIHPWLKHFFEGHEQAAIELRQTQFMAEKFGADIRYPGMALELAHRRMFISEELLTLRRELLRESLEEENIPEGLVARWLKIDGAFWKDIRKDSLAAFSEIDLKYEKPLIVPKPES
;
A
#
# COMPACT_ATOMS: atom_id res chain seq x y z
N MET A 1 48.90 14.72 -1.92
CA MET A 1 47.79 13.77 -2.19
C MET A 1 46.49 14.55 -2.11
N PRO A 2 45.72 14.74 -3.20
CA PRO A 2 44.39 15.32 -3.07
C PRO A 2 43.47 14.30 -2.39
N GLN A 3 42.94 14.65 -1.23
CA GLN A 3 41.88 13.89 -0.60
C GLN A 3 40.60 14.16 -1.38
N THR A 4 40.14 13.17 -2.15
CA THR A 4 38.78 13.14 -2.70
C THR A 4 37.81 13.15 -1.52
N ARG A 5 37.15 14.29 -1.28
CA ARG A 5 35.99 14.34 -0.38
C ARG A 5 34.86 13.56 -1.05
N GLU A 6 34.64 12.33 -0.65
CA GLU A 6 33.42 11.60 -1.00
C GLU A 6 32.22 12.43 -0.50
N LYS A 7 31.30 12.75 -1.40
CA LYS A 7 30.01 13.33 -1.01
C LYS A 7 29.26 12.25 -0.23
N PRO A 8 28.73 12.53 0.97
CA PRO A 8 27.93 11.54 1.69
C PRO A 8 26.75 11.11 0.80
N ALA A 9 26.56 9.80 0.65
CA ALA A 9 25.45 9.25 -0.11
C ALA A 9 24.12 9.80 0.46
N LYS A 10 23.23 10.25 -0.43
CA LYS A 10 21.92 10.77 -0.02
C LYS A 10 21.12 9.63 0.60
N LYS A 11 20.74 9.77 1.88
CA LYS A 11 19.90 8.79 2.57
C LYS A 11 18.68 8.40 1.74
N THR A 12 18.37 7.12 1.70
CA THR A 12 17.15 6.56 1.10
C THR A 12 15.90 7.09 1.81
N LEU A 13 14.70 6.90 1.22
CA LEU A 13 13.47 7.26 1.91
C LEU A 13 13.26 6.38 3.14
N PHE A 14 13.63 5.10 3.05
CA PHE A 14 13.57 4.14 4.15
C PHE A 14 14.36 4.64 5.37
N GLU A 15 15.62 5.05 5.18
CA GLU A 15 16.45 5.61 6.26
C GLU A 15 15.90 6.94 6.80
N GLN A 16 15.30 7.78 5.94
CA GLN A 16 14.69 9.04 6.36
C GLN A 16 13.42 8.84 7.20
N LEU A 17 12.67 7.75 6.96
CA LEU A 17 11.49 7.38 7.72
C LEU A 17 11.83 6.72 9.07
N GLY A 18 13.10 6.40 9.33
CA GLY A 18 13.51 5.68 10.55
C GLY A 18 13.50 4.16 10.40
N GLY A 19 13.53 3.64 9.17
CA GLY A 19 13.69 2.22 8.90
C GLY A 19 12.42 1.40 9.12
N ILE A 20 12.58 0.09 9.28
CA ILE A 20 11.49 -0.89 9.23
C ILE A 20 10.47 -0.69 10.34
N GLU A 21 10.94 -0.35 11.54
CA GLU A 21 10.09 -0.16 12.72
C GLU A 21 9.04 0.93 12.51
N THR A 22 9.40 2.02 11.82
CA THR A 22 8.42 3.07 11.49
C THR A 22 7.39 2.59 10.48
N LEU A 23 7.80 1.82 9.47
CA LEU A 23 6.88 1.26 8.49
C LEU A 23 5.89 0.28 9.15
N GLU A 24 6.39 -0.57 10.05
CA GLU A 24 5.56 -1.52 10.80
C GLU A 24 4.50 -0.81 11.66
N ARG A 25 4.87 0.24 12.40
CA ARG A 25 3.91 1.02 13.20
C ARG A 25 2.85 1.71 12.34
N VAL A 26 3.28 2.36 11.25
CA VAL A 26 2.37 3.02 10.30
C VAL A 26 1.41 2.00 9.69
N HIS A 27 1.91 0.87 9.21
CA HIS A 27 1.06 -0.15 8.58
C HIS A 27 0.13 -0.82 9.58
N LYS A 28 0.58 -1.07 10.81
CA LYS A 28 -0.31 -1.56 11.86
C LYS A 28 -1.49 -0.62 12.07
N ARG A 29 -1.23 0.67 12.30
CA ARG A 29 -2.29 1.68 12.48
C ARG A 29 -3.21 1.78 11.26
N PHE A 30 -2.64 1.73 10.07
CA PHE A 30 -3.37 1.77 8.81
C PHE A 30 -4.29 0.57 8.64
N TYR A 31 -3.81 -0.64 8.93
CA TYR A 31 -4.62 -1.84 8.82
C TYR A 31 -5.63 -1.99 9.95
N ASP A 32 -5.33 -1.50 11.16
CA ASP A 32 -6.31 -1.39 12.24
C ASP A 32 -7.53 -0.56 11.78
N LYS A 33 -7.31 0.54 11.05
CA LYS A 33 -8.39 1.33 10.43
C LYS A 33 -9.11 0.57 9.30
N ILE A 34 -8.37 -0.09 8.41
CA ILE A 34 -8.97 -0.86 7.28
C ILE A 34 -9.87 -1.99 7.78
N TYR A 35 -9.42 -2.78 8.75
CA TYR A 35 -10.11 -3.98 9.22
C TYR A 35 -11.43 -3.67 9.96
N ILE A 36 -11.61 -2.43 10.43
CA ILE A 36 -12.87 -1.96 11.01
C ILE A 36 -13.71 -1.11 10.04
N HIS A 37 -13.15 -0.67 8.92
CA HIS A 37 -13.83 0.20 7.98
C HIS A 37 -15.01 -0.54 7.31
N PRO A 38 -16.24 0.04 7.27
CA PRO A 38 -17.46 -0.66 6.83
C PRO A 38 -17.37 -1.20 5.39
N TRP A 39 -16.66 -0.51 4.50
CA TRP A 39 -16.45 -0.95 3.13
C TRP A 39 -15.18 -1.81 2.93
N LEU A 40 -14.01 -1.28 3.27
CA LEU A 40 -12.70 -1.90 2.97
C LEU A 40 -12.48 -3.26 3.65
N LYS A 41 -13.00 -3.48 4.87
CA LYS A 41 -12.76 -4.73 5.62
C LYS A 41 -13.14 -5.99 4.85
N HIS A 42 -14.16 -5.90 3.99
CA HIS A 42 -14.69 -7.04 3.23
C HIS A 42 -13.69 -7.57 2.19
N PHE A 43 -12.72 -6.76 1.74
CA PHE A 43 -11.64 -7.23 0.87
C PHE A 43 -10.63 -8.13 1.59
N PHE A 44 -10.60 -8.09 2.91
CA PHE A 44 -9.63 -8.78 3.76
C PHE A 44 -10.25 -9.96 4.53
N GLU A 45 -11.51 -10.31 4.26
CA GLU A 45 -12.13 -11.48 4.86
C GLU A 45 -11.31 -12.75 4.58
N GLY A 46 -11.10 -13.55 5.63
CA GLY A 46 -10.27 -14.75 5.58
C GLY A 46 -8.76 -14.51 5.53
N HIS A 47 -8.29 -13.25 5.58
CA HIS A 47 -6.86 -12.92 5.64
C HIS A 47 -6.46 -12.47 7.05
N GLU A 48 -5.40 -13.08 7.58
CA GLU A 48 -4.80 -12.67 8.84
C GLU A 48 -4.14 -11.29 8.68
N GLN A 49 -4.45 -10.37 9.60
CA GLN A 49 -4.06 -8.96 9.49
C GLN A 49 -2.53 -8.78 9.54
N ALA A 50 -1.83 -9.45 10.45
CA ALA A 50 -0.38 -9.32 10.57
C ALA A 50 0.34 -9.82 9.30
N ALA A 51 -0.20 -10.83 8.60
CA ALA A 51 0.32 -11.28 7.32
C ALA A 51 0.17 -10.21 6.23
N ILE A 52 -0.95 -9.48 6.21
CA ILE A 52 -1.16 -8.36 5.28
C ILE A 52 -0.24 -7.18 5.62
N GLU A 53 -0.13 -6.81 6.90
CA GLU A 53 0.77 -5.77 7.39
C GLU A 53 2.22 -6.07 7.02
N LEU A 54 2.69 -7.30 7.24
CA LEU A 54 4.03 -7.76 6.87
C LEU A 54 4.27 -7.61 5.37
N ARG A 55 3.31 -8.04 4.54
CA ARG A 55 3.46 -7.98 3.07
C ARG A 55 3.49 -6.55 2.56
N GLN A 56 2.62 -5.68 3.07
CA GLN A 56 2.62 -4.26 2.72
C GLN A 56 3.92 -3.57 3.17
N THR A 57 4.40 -3.90 4.38
CA THR A 57 5.67 -3.39 4.93
C THR A 57 6.85 -3.76 4.06
N GLN A 58 6.99 -5.03 3.72
CA GLN A 58 8.07 -5.51 2.85
C GLN A 58 8.01 -4.88 1.45
N PHE A 59 6.81 -4.75 0.89
CA PHE A 59 6.63 -4.10 -0.42
C PHE A 59 7.12 -2.66 -0.38
N MET A 60 6.65 -1.85 0.57
CA MET A 60 7.01 -0.43 0.64
C MET A 60 8.47 -0.21 1.04
N ALA A 61 9.03 -1.02 1.96
CA ALA A 61 10.43 -0.91 2.35
C ALA A 61 11.37 -1.15 1.16
N GLU A 62 11.11 -2.15 0.32
CA GLU A 62 11.85 -2.34 -0.95
C GLU A 62 11.76 -1.08 -1.83
N LYS A 63 10.55 -0.52 -2.03
CA LYS A 63 10.37 0.69 -2.86
C LYS A 63 10.99 1.95 -2.26
N PHE A 64 11.20 1.97 -0.95
CA PHE A 64 11.83 3.09 -0.25
C PHE A 64 13.35 2.98 -0.19
N GLY A 65 13.92 1.89 -0.70
CA GLY A 65 15.35 1.68 -0.83
C GLY A 65 15.98 0.87 0.30
N ALA A 66 15.19 0.10 1.07
CA ALA A 66 15.74 -0.88 2.00
C ALA A 66 16.42 -2.02 1.23
N ASP A 67 17.47 -2.60 1.82
CA ASP A 67 18.12 -3.82 1.32
C ASP A 67 17.29 -5.06 1.71
N ILE A 68 16.07 -5.11 1.19
CA ILE A 68 15.17 -6.26 1.29
C ILE A 68 14.59 -6.55 -0.09
N ARG A 69 14.23 -7.81 -0.32
CA ARG A 69 13.52 -8.22 -1.53
C ARG A 69 12.08 -8.56 -1.18
N TYR A 70 11.13 -7.92 -1.85
CA TYR A 70 9.72 -8.26 -1.68
C TYR A 70 9.43 -9.68 -2.19
N PRO A 71 8.95 -10.60 -1.34
CA PRO A 71 8.75 -12.00 -1.72
C PRO A 71 7.31 -12.30 -2.17
N GLY A 72 6.47 -11.27 -2.39
CA GLY A 72 5.07 -11.44 -2.76
C GLY A 72 4.84 -11.47 -4.27
N MET A 73 3.57 -11.58 -4.64
CA MET A 73 3.13 -11.57 -6.03
C MET A 73 3.22 -10.16 -6.63
N ALA A 74 3.33 -10.08 -7.96
CA ALA A 74 3.10 -8.82 -8.68
C ALA A 74 1.70 -8.26 -8.35
N LEU A 75 1.57 -6.93 -8.33
CA LEU A 75 0.33 -6.26 -7.90
C LEU A 75 -0.85 -6.63 -8.79
N GLU A 76 -0.64 -6.67 -10.10
CA GLU A 76 -1.65 -7.05 -11.09
C GLU A 76 -2.16 -8.46 -10.79
N LEU A 77 -1.25 -9.39 -10.47
CA LEU A 77 -1.57 -10.78 -10.19
C LEU A 77 -2.29 -10.94 -8.85
N ALA A 78 -1.85 -10.22 -7.81
CA ALA A 78 -2.42 -10.26 -6.47
C ALA A 78 -3.85 -9.68 -6.43
N HIS A 79 -4.10 -8.63 -7.21
CA HIS A 79 -5.37 -7.90 -7.22
C HIS A 79 -6.25 -8.24 -8.43
N ARG A 80 -5.84 -9.18 -9.30
CA ARG A 80 -6.55 -9.47 -10.56
C ARG A 80 -8.04 -9.78 -10.39
N ARG A 81 -8.38 -10.47 -9.30
CA ARG A 81 -9.76 -10.91 -9.02
C ARG A 81 -10.60 -9.85 -8.31
N MET A 82 -10.04 -8.69 -7.97
CA MET A 82 -10.71 -7.68 -7.15
C MET A 82 -11.14 -6.50 -8.00
N PHE A 83 -12.42 -6.14 -7.96
CA PHE A 83 -12.85 -4.85 -8.49
C PHE A 83 -12.47 -3.74 -7.50
N ILE A 84 -11.44 -2.97 -7.84
CA ILE A 84 -10.93 -1.87 -7.01
C ILE A 84 -11.08 -0.59 -7.83
N SER A 85 -12.02 0.25 -7.42
CA SER A 85 -12.31 1.55 -8.04
C SER A 85 -11.34 2.63 -7.58
N GLU A 86 -11.34 3.77 -8.28
CA GLU A 86 -10.62 4.97 -7.84
C GLU A 86 -11.10 5.48 -6.48
N GLU A 87 -12.39 5.35 -6.20
CA GLU A 87 -12.99 5.75 -4.91
C GLU A 87 -12.41 4.93 -3.75
N LEU A 88 -12.30 3.60 -3.91
CA LEU A 88 -11.69 2.71 -2.92
C LEU A 88 -10.22 3.05 -2.68
N LEU A 89 -9.46 3.36 -3.74
CA LEU A 89 -8.05 3.75 -3.62
C LEU A 89 -7.89 5.11 -2.95
N THR A 90 -8.79 6.05 -3.22
CA THR A 90 -8.82 7.38 -2.59
C THR A 90 -9.10 7.26 -1.10
N LEU A 91 -10.14 6.52 -0.73
CA LEU A 91 -10.45 6.20 0.66
C LEU A 91 -9.27 5.51 1.37
N ARG A 92 -8.65 4.51 0.73
CA ARG A 92 -7.45 3.85 1.25
C ARG A 92 -6.32 4.86 1.48
N ARG A 93 -6.12 5.81 0.56
CA ARG A 93 -5.10 6.87 0.66
C ARG A 93 -5.33 7.77 1.86
N GLU A 94 -6.59 8.13 2.11
CA GLU A 94 -6.99 8.97 3.24
C GLU A 94 -6.65 8.28 4.57
N LEU A 95 -7.03 7.01 4.74
CA LEU A 95 -6.68 6.23 5.93
C LEU A 95 -5.16 6.07 6.11
N LEU A 96 -4.42 5.90 5.00
CA LEU A 96 -2.95 5.86 5.04
C LEU A 96 -2.36 7.21 5.48
N ARG A 97 -2.87 8.33 4.94
CA ARG A 97 -2.46 9.67 5.33
C ARG A 97 -2.70 9.90 6.83
N GLU A 98 -3.90 9.62 7.32
CA GLU A 98 -4.22 9.73 8.75
C GLU A 98 -3.25 8.92 9.60
N SER A 99 -2.92 7.69 9.18
CA SER A 99 -2.00 6.82 9.91
C SER A 99 -0.58 7.37 9.95
N LEU A 100 -0.13 7.98 8.86
CA LEU A 100 1.18 8.65 8.79
C LEU A 100 1.22 9.88 9.70
N GLU A 101 0.16 10.67 9.73
CA GLU A 101 0.04 11.87 10.57
C GLU A 101 -0.03 11.50 12.06
N GLU A 102 -0.79 10.47 12.43
CA GLU A 102 -0.89 9.94 13.80
C GLU A 102 0.43 9.33 14.30
N GLU A 103 1.28 8.80 13.41
CA GLU A 103 2.64 8.37 13.73
C GLU A 103 3.67 9.52 13.68
N ASN A 104 3.21 10.77 13.60
CA ASN A 104 4.03 11.99 13.60
C ASN A 104 5.08 12.03 12.48
N ILE A 105 4.76 11.44 11.32
CA ILE A 105 5.64 11.51 10.15
C ILE A 105 5.65 12.95 9.61
N PRO A 106 6.83 13.58 9.38
CA PRO A 106 6.91 14.92 8.83
C PRO A 106 6.21 15.02 7.46
N GLU A 107 5.45 16.10 7.20
CA GLU A 107 4.63 16.24 5.98
C GLU A 107 5.41 16.03 4.68
N GLY A 108 6.67 16.47 4.63
CA GLY A 108 7.53 16.22 3.46
C GLY A 108 7.78 14.74 3.17
N LEU A 109 7.79 13.88 4.20
CA LEU A 109 7.90 12.43 4.08
C LEU A 109 6.53 11.79 3.83
N VAL A 110 5.45 12.30 4.43
CA VAL A 110 4.07 11.89 4.13
C VAL A 110 3.78 12.05 2.64
N ALA A 111 4.01 13.24 2.09
CA ALA A 111 3.80 13.52 0.67
C ALA A 111 4.60 12.59 -0.24
N ARG A 112 5.85 12.24 0.14
CA ARG A 112 6.69 11.32 -0.63
C ARG A 112 6.19 9.88 -0.56
N TRP A 113 5.76 9.41 0.61
CA TRP A 113 5.17 8.09 0.77
C TRP A 113 3.92 7.96 -0.10
N LEU A 114 2.96 8.89 0.04
CA LEU A 114 1.69 8.86 -0.70
C LEU A 114 1.89 9.03 -2.21
N LYS A 115 2.95 9.72 -2.64
CA LYS A 115 3.33 9.78 -4.06
C LYS A 115 3.78 8.42 -4.59
N ILE A 116 4.60 7.69 -3.83
CA ILE A 116 5.10 6.37 -4.23
C ILE A 116 3.96 5.35 -4.19
N ASP A 117 3.15 5.31 -3.13
CA ASP A 117 1.95 4.45 -3.04
C ASP A 117 1.01 4.69 -4.23
N GLY A 118 0.72 5.96 -4.53
CA GLY A 118 -0.13 6.35 -5.67
C GLY A 118 0.40 5.91 -7.03
N ALA A 119 1.72 5.76 -7.20
CA ALA A 119 2.31 5.36 -8.48
C ALA A 119 1.95 3.92 -8.89
N PHE A 120 1.53 3.09 -7.93
CA PHE A 120 1.12 1.70 -8.15
C PHE A 120 -0.37 1.54 -8.42
N TRP A 121 -1.17 2.61 -8.33
CA TRP A 121 -2.62 2.52 -8.52
C TRP A 121 -2.99 2.05 -9.91
N LYS A 122 -2.20 2.38 -10.93
CA LYS A 122 -2.40 1.90 -12.31
C LYS A 122 -2.31 0.37 -12.44
N ASP A 123 -1.62 -0.31 -11.54
CA ASP A 123 -1.43 -1.77 -11.56
C ASP A 123 -2.54 -2.48 -10.76
N ILE A 124 -3.42 -1.71 -10.09
CA ILE A 124 -4.45 -2.20 -9.17
C ILE A 124 -5.86 -1.75 -9.59
N ARG A 125 -6.04 -0.52 -10.07
CA ARG A 125 -7.32 0.13 -10.38
C ARG A 125 -8.01 -0.54 -11.57
N LYS A 126 -9.33 -0.67 -11.48
CA LYS A 126 -10.20 -1.10 -12.59
C LYS A 126 -11.12 0.06 -12.96
N ASP A 127 -11.19 0.41 -14.24
CA ASP A 127 -11.87 1.63 -14.68
C ASP A 127 -13.40 1.53 -14.59
N SER A 128 -13.99 0.36 -14.82
CA SER A 128 -15.44 0.16 -14.68
C SER A 128 -15.79 -1.27 -14.28
N LEU A 129 -16.92 -1.41 -13.58
CA LEU A 129 -17.45 -2.72 -13.19
C LEU A 129 -17.89 -3.53 -14.42
N ALA A 130 -18.42 -2.86 -15.45
CA ALA A 130 -18.79 -3.50 -16.71
C ALA A 130 -17.57 -4.16 -17.36
N ALA A 131 -16.48 -3.41 -17.58
CA ALA A 131 -15.26 -3.98 -18.17
C ALA A 131 -14.64 -5.09 -17.31
N PHE A 132 -14.70 -4.95 -15.98
CA PHE A 132 -14.21 -5.98 -15.06
C PHE A 132 -15.02 -7.28 -15.11
N SER A 133 -16.34 -7.18 -15.27
CA SER A 133 -17.25 -8.34 -15.34
C SER A 133 -17.04 -9.20 -16.59
N GLU A 134 -16.45 -8.63 -17.65
CA GLU A 134 -16.12 -9.35 -18.89
C GLU A 134 -14.78 -10.13 -18.81
N ILE A 135 -14.01 -9.97 -17.73
CA ILE A 135 -12.71 -10.66 -17.59
C ILE A 135 -12.93 -12.14 -17.27
N ASP A 136 -12.41 -13.02 -18.12
CA ASP A 136 -12.35 -14.46 -17.86
C ASP A 136 -11.29 -14.78 -16.80
N LEU A 137 -11.74 -14.97 -15.55
CA LEU A 137 -10.92 -15.40 -14.42
C LEU A 137 -10.72 -16.93 -14.36
N LYS A 138 -11.27 -17.68 -15.33
CA LYS A 138 -11.21 -19.14 -15.47
C LYS A 138 -11.72 -19.91 -14.25
N TYR A 139 -10.87 -20.07 -13.24
CA TYR A 139 -11.09 -20.90 -12.07
C TYR A 139 -11.29 -20.08 -10.78
N GLU A 140 -11.19 -18.76 -10.87
CA GLU A 140 -11.35 -17.86 -9.74
C GLU A 140 -12.67 -17.09 -9.80
N LYS A 141 -13.21 -16.76 -8.63
CA LYS A 141 -14.42 -15.92 -8.52
C LYS A 141 -14.01 -14.45 -8.41
N PRO A 142 -14.71 -13.53 -9.10
CA PRO A 142 -14.51 -12.11 -8.90
C PRO A 142 -14.91 -11.71 -7.48
N LEU A 143 -14.12 -10.84 -6.87
CA LEU A 143 -14.38 -10.18 -5.60
C LEU A 143 -14.84 -8.76 -5.89
N ILE A 144 -16.14 -8.52 -5.73
CA ILE A 144 -16.78 -7.21 -5.88
C ILE A 144 -17.45 -6.91 -4.55
N VAL A 145 -17.00 -5.86 -3.87
CA VAL A 145 -17.59 -5.42 -2.60
C VAL A 145 -18.44 -4.17 -2.88
N PRO A 146 -19.77 -4.24 -2.76
CA PRO A 146 -20.64 -3.09 -2.98
C PRO A 146 -20.35 -2.00 -1.94
N LYS A 147 -20.51 -0.74 -2.35
CA LYS A 147 -20.43 0.38 -1.42
C LYS A 147 -21.56 0.25 -0.39
N PRO A 148 -21.27 0.36 0.92
CA PRO A 148 -22.31 0.30 1.94
C PRO A 148 -23.30 1.47 1.77
N GLU A 149 -24.58 1.19 2.04
CA GLU A 149 -25.62 2.24 2.12
C GLU A 149 -25.28 3.18 3.28
N SER A 150 -25.51 4.49 3.07
CA SER A 150 -25.24 5.53 4.07
C SER A 150 -26.33 5.63 5.13
#